data_AF-A0A1Y3SBE1-F1
#
_entry.id   AF-A0A1Y3SBE1-F1
#
_cell.length_a   1.000
_cell.length_b   1.000
_cell.length_c   1.000
_cell.angle_alpha   90.00
_cell.angle_beta   90.00
_cell.angle_gamma   90.00
#
_symmetry.space_group_name_H-M   'P 1'
#
loop_
_entity.id
_entity.type
_entity.pdbx_description
1 polymer ?
#
loop_
_entity_poly.entity_id
_entity_poly.type
_entity_poly.pdbx_seq_one_letter_code
_entity_poly.pdbx_strand_id
1 'polypeptide(L)'
;SIPSIAEEYEKIPEKGRAGKAEFVNDIDHEGRLVHVLRYWEEEEGSVREFQWLSSMKITKGNAEKMAETGRRRWKIENEGFNRQKNWQGSITHTCSWDDQAQKNHYLMEQISDFMKQLYEHYYLKKNGIEKKLCRVKVLKGEFAPTEEDKKIFSEEELAEGYRLACRLYPEQPCEIELPDEEEEFFVLAEGKDKGIDVSENLEYGIAVDIGTTTIAMELIELETGKIADVYTSINKQRSYGADVISRMNASNQGKGKELQKIIRNNLEEGIRYFTRNKAVHIKRMVIGANTTMVHLFMGYSCESLGVYPFKPVNINTISSTASELFGKEDLDFPVLICPGISVFVGGDITAGLYSLEFEKRNKISVLIDLGTNGEMAIGNSEKIMVASMAAGPVFEGGNILCGLGSVPGAICKVDIQDGKVKAETIGNEKAKGICGTGVVDTVYELLKEEIIDENGLMEEEFFEDGFFLDQEENIRFCQKDEREIQLAKSAVRSGLETLVLRYGVGYEDIDRIYIAGGFGCRLDIRKAVGIGMFPEECEGKIVAVGNSCLSGVVRCLMEENAVEVMEKLVKNAEEIPLSNDKKFQELFMEYICF
;
A
#
# COMPACT_ATOMS: atom_id res chain seq x y z
N SER A 1 16.43 50.50 -14.91
CA SER A 1 17.73 50.45 -15.61
C SER A 1 18.71 51.37 -14.89
N ILE A 2 20.01 51.11 -14.99
CA ILE A 2 21.02 52.07 -14.54
C ILE A 2 20.97 53.24 -15.55
N PRO A 3 20.75 54.50 -15.12
CA PRO A 3 20.48 55.61 -16.03
C PRO A 3 21.52 55.78 -17.14
N SER A 4 22.81 55.60 -16.82
CA SER A 4 23.90 55.72 -17.79
C SER A 4 23.86 54.64 -18.88
N ILE A 5 23.53 53.40 -18.54
CA ILE A 5 23.46 52.29 -19.51
C ILE A 5 22.25 52.42 -20.43
N ALA A 6 21.13 52.93 -19.91
CA ALA A 6 19.94 53.20 -20.72
C ALA A 6 20.21 54.32 -21.74
N GLU A 7 20.93 55.37 -21.34
CA GLU A 7 21.33 56.45 -22.25
C GLU A 7 22.32 55.99 -23.32
N GLU A 8 23.28 55.14 -22.99
CA GLU A 8 24.22 54.56 -23.95
C GLU A 8 23.53 53.61 -24.94
N TYR A 9 22.58 52.81 -24.44
CA TYR A 9 21.74 51.97 -25.29
C TYR A 9 20.97 52.78 -26.33
N GLU A 10 20.40 53.94 -25.97
CA GLU A 10 19.66 54.78 -26.92
C GLU A 10 20.53 55.52 -27.93
N LYS A 11 21.82 55.74 -27.62
CA LYS A 11 22.77 56.36 -28.55
C LYS A 11 23.23 55.42 -29.66
N ILE A 12 23.00 54.11 -29.54
CA ILE A 12 23.44 53.11 -30.52
C ILE A 12 22.38 52.98 -31.62
N PRO A 13 22.69 53.37 -32.87
CA PRO A 13 21.70 53.47 -33.94
C PRO A 13 21.32 52.11 -34.54
N GLU A 14 22.23 51.13 -34.52
CA GLU A 14 22.01 49.80 -35.07
C GLU A 14 21.91 48.78 -33.94
N LYS A 15 20.69 48.27 -33.74
CA LYS A 15 20.36 47.34 -32.66
C LYS A 15 19.96 45.99 -33.23
N GLY A 16 20.36 44.91 -32.57
CA GLY A 16 19.94 43.57 -32.93
C GLY A 16 18.45 43.41 -32.67
N ARG A 17 17.69 42.82 -33.60
CA ARG A 17 16.25 42.62 -33.44
C ARG A 17 15.86 41.17 -33.73
N ALA A 18 14.98 40.63 -32.89
CA ALA A 18 14.39 39.30 -33.03
C ALA A 18 12.94 39.36 -32.53
N GLY A 19 11.99 39.31 -33.47
CA GLY A 19 10.55 39.43 -33.18
C GLY A 19 10.21 40.66 -32.33
N LYS A 20 9.72 40.43 -31.10
CA LYS A 20 9.34 41.47 -30.14
C LYS A 20 10.49 41.93 -29.22
N ALA A 21 11.72 41.49 -29.49
CA ALA A 21 12.92 41.85 -28.74
C ALA A 21 13.91 42.69 -29.56
N GLU A 22 14.53 43.65 -28.89
CA GLU A 22 15.68 44.44 -29.35
C GLU A 22 16.84 44.25 -28.38
N PHE A 23 18.08 44.18 -28.86
CA PHE A 23 19.23 43.99 -28.00
C PHE A 23 20.50 44.65 -28.52
N VAL A 24 21.37 44.97 -27.57
CA VAL A 24 22.72 45.48 -27.82
C VAL A 24 23.69 44.71 -26.93
N ASN A 25 24.82 44.30 -27.50
CA ASN A 25 25.87 43.61 -26.76
C ASN A 25 27.06 44.53 -26.52
N ASP A 26 27.88 44.16 -25.54
CA ASP A 26 29.21 44.73 -25.36
C ASP A 26 29.18 46.24 -25.03
N ILE A 27 28.18 46.68 -24.25
CA ILE A 27 28.13 48.03 -23.67
C ILE A 27 29.09 48.06 -22.48
N ASP A 28 30.10 48.93 -22.51
CA ASP A 28 31.06 49.09 -21.42
C ASP A 28 30.44 49.92 -20.29
N HIS A 29 30.27 49.31 -19.12
CA HIS A 29 29.87 49.99 -17.92
C HIS A 29 30.88 49.74 -16.80
N GLU A 30 31.62 50.78 -16.42
CA GLU A 30 32.65 50.74 -15.37
C GLU A 30 33.71 49.64 -15.58
N GLY A 31 34.09 49.39 -16.85
CA GLY A 31 35.09 48.38 -17.21
C GLY A 31 34.52 46.96 -17.32
N ARG A 32 33.19 46.81 -17.32
CA ARG A 32 32.50 45.53 -17.52
C ARG A 32 31.58 45.63 -18.72
N LEU A 33 31.77 44.71 -19.67
CA LEU A 33 30.88 44.57 -20.81
C LEU A 33 29.55 43.95 -20.36
N VAL A 34 28.45 44.63 -20.66
CA VAL A 34 27.09 44.18 -20.39
C VAL A 34 26.26 44.15 -21.68
N HIS A 35 25.25 43.30 -21.68
CA HIS A 35 24.32 43.14 -22.79
C HIS A 35 22.93 43.62 -22.35
N VAL A 36 22.29 44.44 -23.17
CA VAL A 36 20.95 45.00 -22.89
C VAL A 36 19.93 44.32 -23.80
N LEU A 37 18.85 43.83 -23.21
CA LEU A 37 17.69 43.27 -23.90
C LEU A 37 16.47 44.15 -23.60
N ARG A 38 15.75 44.56 -24.63
CA ARG A 38 14.46 45.26 -24.56
C ARG A 38 13.40 44.41 -25.22
N TYR A 39 12.21 44.34 -24.64
CA TYR A 39 11.11 43.52 -25.13
C TYR A 39 9.78 44.19 -24.89
N TRP A 40 8.83 44.03 -25.81
CA TRP A 40 7.51 44.64 -25.71
C TRP A 40 6.40 43.62 -25.88
N GLU A 41 5.37 43.73 -25.05
CA GLU A 41 4.13 42.95 -25.14
C GLU A 41 2.95 43.89 -25.27
N GLU A 42 1.99 43.51 -26.10
CA GLU A 42 0.73 44.22 -26.26
C GLU A 42 -0.36 43.42 -25.56
N GLU A 43 -0.99 44.03 -24.57
CA GLU A 43 -2.00 43.40 -23.71
C GLU A 43 -3.13 44.41 -23.48
N GLU A 44 -4.36 44.06 -23.86
CA GLU A 44 -5.58 44.91 -23.73
C GLU A 44 -5.44 46.34 -24.30
N GLY A 45 -4.75 46.48 -25.44
CA GLY A 45 -4.54 47.77 -26.09
C GLY A 45 -3.48 48.66 -25.42
N SER A 46 -2.74 48.14 -24.45
CA SER A 46 -1.58 48.79 -23.83
C SER A 46 -0.29 48.07 -24.21
N VAL A 47 0.75 48.83 -24.58
CA VAL A 47 2.09 48.27 -24.83
C VAL A 47 2.90 48.37 -23.54
N ARG A 48 3.30 47.21 -23.01
CA ARG A 48 4.21 47.10 -21.87
C ARG A 48 5.61 46.83 -22.36
N GLU A 49 6.57 47.54 -21.79
CA GLU A 49 7.97 47.46 -22.19
C GLU A 49 8.83 46.97 -21.03
N PHE A 50 9.75 46.06 -21.33
CA PHE A 50 10.65 45.43 -20.38
C PHE A 50 12.10 45.59 -20.84
N GLN A 51 13.00 45.77 -19.88
CA GLN A 51 14.42 45.90 -20.15
C GLN A 51 15.23 45.09 -19.13
N TRP A 52 16.19 44.30 -19.61
CA TRP A 52 17.09 43.49 -18.79
C TRP A 52 18.56 43.78 -19.14
N LEU A 53 19.40 43.61 -18.13
CA LEU A 53 20.86 43.52 -18.27
C LEU A 53 21.26 42.06 -18.14
N SER A 54 22.13 41.59 -19.03
CA SER A 54 22.66 40.24 -19.01
C SER A 54 24.17 40.24 -19.11
N SER A 55 24.80 39.29 -18.41
CA SER A 55 26.20 38.90 -18.62
C SER A 55 26.37 37.90 -19.76
N MET A 56 25.27 37.40 -20.32
CA MET A 56 25.26 36.51 -21.47
C MET A 56 25.07 37.29 -22.76
N LYS A 57 25.83 36.95 -23.78
CA LYS A 57 25.70 37.55 -25.10
C LYS A 57 24.33 37.22 -25.71
N ILE A 58 23.63 38.26 -26.15
CA ILE A 58 22.30 38.14 -26.75
C ILE A 58 22.46 37.96 -28.25
N THR A 59 21.73 37.02 -28.81
CA THR A 59 21.71 36.69 -30.24
C THR A 59 20.27 36.66 -30.73
N LYS A 60 20.08 36.69 -32.05
CA LYS A 60 18.73 36.56 -32.62
C LYS A 60 18.04 35.25 -32.21
N GLY A 61 18.79 34.19 -31.95
CA GLY A 61 18.25 32.88 -31.57
C GLY A 61 17.88 32.73 -30.09
N ASN A 62 18.36 33.61 -29.20
CA ASN A 62 18.07 33.52 -27.76
C ASN A 62 17.34 34.72 -27.17
N ALA A 63 17.22 35.85 -27.89
CA ALA A 63 16.67 37.10 -27.37
C ALA A 63 15.25 36.96 -26.81
N GLU A 64 14.31 36.37 -27.57
CA GLU A 64 12.92 36.20 -27.10
C GLU A 64 12.84 35.18 -25.94
N LYS A 65 13.55 34.07 -26.02
CA LYS A 65 13.62 33.07 -24.94
C LYS A 65 14.18 33.66 -23.65
N MET A 66 15.19 34.54 -23.75
CA MET A 66 15.75 35.25 -22.60
C MET A 66 14.73 36.24 -22.02
N ALA A 67 14.00 36.98 -22.85
CA ALA A 67 12.93 37.87 -22.41
C ALA A 67 11.81 37.09 -21.69
N GLU A 68 11.31 36.01 -22.29
CA GLU A 68 10.30 35.13 -21.70
C GLU A 68 10.75 34.54 -20.36
N THR A 69 12.01 34.10 -20.28
CA THR A 69 12.58 33.58 -19.03
C THR A 69 12.69 34.67 -17.96
N GLY A 70 13.11 35.88 -18.35
CA GLY A 70 13.12 37.05 -17.46
C GLY A 70 11.72 37.39 -16.92
N ARG A 71 10.67 37.19 -17.73
CA ARG A 71 9.26 37.36 -17.31
C ARG A 71 8.81 36.31 -16.29
N ARG A 72 9.41 35.12 -16.26
CA ARG A 72 9.12 34.09 -15.23
C ARG A 72 9.57 34.50 -13.82
N ARG A 73 10.47 35.47 -13.68
CA ARG A 73 10.81 36.06 -12.37
C ARG A 73 9.56 36.58 -11.66
N TRP A 74 8.68 37.27 -12.39
CA TRP A 74 7.43 37.78 -11.84
C TRP A 74 6.52 36.63 -11.38
N LYS A 75 6.50 35.50 -12.08
CA LYS A 75 5.78 34.31 -11.61
C LYS A 75 6.36 33.78 -10.31
N ILE A 76 7.68 33.59 -10.24
CA ILE A 76 8.36 33.09 -9.03
C ILE A 76 8.10 34.01 -7.83
N GLU A 77 8.28 35.32 -8.01
CA GLU A 77 8.13 36.29 -6.92
C GLU A 77 6.65 36.50 -6.56
N ASN A 78 5.76 36.67 -7.54
CA ASN A 78 4.39 37.09 -7.26
C ASN A 78 3.46 35.88 -7.04
N GLU A 79 3.57 34.80 -7.83
CA GLU A 79 2.77 33.59 -7.60
C GLU A 79 3.26 32.84 -6.35
N GLY A 80 4.58 32.76 -6.11
CA GLY A 80 5.13 32.14 -4.90
C GLY A 80 4.64 32.82 -3.61
N PHE A 81 4.78 34.15 -3.52
CA PHE A 81 4.29 34.90 -2.36
C PHE A 81 2.76 34.89 -2.24
N ASN A 82 2.02 35.01 -3.34
CA ASN A 82 0.55 34.97 -3.30
C ASN A 82 0.03 33.58 -2.89
N ARG A 83 0.65 32.49 -3.34
CA ARG A 83 0.31 31.12 -2.95
C ARG A 83 0.54 30.90 -1.45
N GLN A 84 1.67 31.36 -0.93
CA GLN A 84 1.97 31.31 0.51
C GLN A 84 0.99 32.14 1.35
N LYS A 85 0.58 33.32 0.86
CA LYS A 85 -0.36 34.20 1.57
C LYS A 85 -1.82 33.73 1.54
N ASN A 86 -2.31 33.30 0.38
CA ASN A 86 -3.75 33.19 0.13
C ASN A 86 -4.29 31.75 0.08
N TRP A 87 -3.42 30.72 0.06
CA TRP A 87 -3.88 29.34 -0.16
C TRP A 87 -3.76 28.43 1.06
N GLN A 88 -2.58 28.31 1.66
CA GLN A 88 -2.38 27.37 2.78
C GLN A 88 -1.66 27.96 3.99
N GLY A 89 -0.68 28.84 3.78
CA GLY A 89 0.08 29.41 4.89
C GLY A 89 -0.66 30.50 5.69
N SER A 90 -1.70 31.12 5.10
CA SER A 90 -2.45 32.24 5.70
C SER A 90 -1.55 33.23 6.45
N ILE A 91 -0.40 33.59 5.85
CA ILE A 91 0.67 34.39 6.47
C ILE A 91 0.26 35.87 6.51
N THR A 92 -0.92 36.15 7.08
CA THR A 92 -1.52 37.47 7.24
C THR A 92 -1.30 38.03 8.65
N HIS A 93 -0.85 37.19 9.60
CA HIS A 93 -0.61 37.57 10.99
C HIS A 93 0.71 37.01 11.53
N THR A 94 1.32 37.75 12.46
CA THR A 94 2.51 37.30 13.21
C THR A 94 2.11 36.17 14.16
N CYS A 95 2.66 34.97 13.94
CA CYS A 95 2.40 33.77 14.75
C CYS A 95 3.21 33.70 16.06
N SER A 96 4.13 34.64 16.27
CA SER A 96 4.94 34.78 17.48
C SER A 96 5.36 36.24 17.66
N TRP A 97 5.73 36.66 18.87
CA TRP A 97 6.39 37.96 19.12
C TRP A 97 7.91 37.83 19.20
N ASP A 98 8.42 36.61 19.08
CA ASP A 98 9.85 36.30 19.02
C ASP A 98 10.33 36.29 17.56
N ASP A 99 11.26 37.19 17.25
CA ASP A 99 11.80 37.39 15.90
C ASP A 99 12.45 36.13 15.32
N GLN A 100 13.09 35.30 16.16
CA GLN A 100 13.76 34.09 15.70
C GLN A 100 12.74 32.98 15.40
N ALA A 101 11.73 32.84 16.25
CA ALA A 101 10.63 31.92 16.02
C ALA A 101 9.84 32.26 14.75
N GLN A 102 9.58 33.54 14.49
CA GLN A 102 8.95 33.98 13.24
C GLN A 102 9.78 33.62 12.01
N LYS A 103 11.10 33.87 12.04
CA LYS A 103 12.01 33.52 10.94
C LYS A 103 12.02 32.01 10.70
N ASN A 104 12.14 31.21 11.76
CA ASN A 104 12.17 29.76 11.65
C ASN A 104 10.85 29.22 11.05
N HIS A 105 9.70 29.73 11.51
CA HIS A 105 8.41 29.35 10.97
C HIS A 105 8.28 29.70 9.47
N TYR A 106 8.68 30.91 9.07
CA TYR A 106 8.64 31.31 7.67
C TYR A 106 9.55 30.45 6.78
N LEU A 107 10.74 30.10 7.26
CA LEU A 107 11.65 29.22 6.52
C LEU A 107 11.08 27.80 6.36
N MET A 108 10.42 27.27 7.38
CA MET A 108 9.76 25.95 7.28
C MET A 108 8.59 25.96 6.29
N GLU A 109 7.78 27.03 6.28
CA GLU A 109 6.72 27.22 5.28
C GLU A 109 7.28 27.28 3.85
N GLN A 110 8.39 27.99 3.64
CA GLN A 110 9.05 28.03 2.33
C GLN A 110 9.53 26.64 1.90
N ILE A 111 10.19 25.88 2.79
CA ILE A 111 10.67 24.53 2.49
C ILE A 111 9.50 23.61 2.14
N SER A 112 8.42 23.66 2.92
CA SER A 112 7.20 22.89 2.70
C SER A 112 6.58 23.17 1.32
N ASP A 113 6.43 24.45 0.96
CA ASP A 113 5.86 24.85 -0.34
C ASP A 113 6.77 24.41 -1.51
N PHE A 114 8.10 24.50 -1.36
CA PHE A 114 9.03 23.96 -2.36
C PHE A 114 8.91 22.45 -2.52
N MET A 115 8.93 21.70 -1.41
CA MET A 115 8.78 20.24 -1.44
C MET A 115 7.47 19.83 -2.12
N LYS A 116 6.38 20.54 -1.84
CA LYS A 116 5.08 20.31 -2.46
C LYS A 116 5.09 20.63 -3.95
N GLN A 117 5.67 21.74 -4.38
CA GLN A 117 5.77 22.07 -5.81
C GLN A 117 6.60 21.04 -6.58
N LEU A 118 7.69 20.55 -5.98
CA LEU A 118 8.49 19.46 -6.54
C LEU A 118 7.70 18.16 -6.62
N TYR A 119 6.95 17.83 -5.58
CA TYR A 119 6.04 16.68 -5.56
C TYR A 119 4.96 16.81 -6.63
N GLU A 120 4.27 17.95 -6.74
CA GLU A 120 3.24 18.19 -7.77
C GLU A 120 3.83 18.09 -9.18
N HIS A 121 5.03 18.62 -9.41
CA HIS A 121 5.68 18.55 -10.72
C HIS A 121 6.09 17.12 -11.09
N TYR A 122 6.79 16.43 -10.18
CA TYR A 122 7.31 15.09 -10.46
C TYR A 122 6.21 14.04 -10.40
N TYR A 123 5.43 14.04 -9.32
CA TYR A 123 4.46 12.98 -9.08
C TYR A 123 3.18 13.13 -9.90
N LEU A 124 2.64 14.35 -10.06
CA LEU A 124 1.38 14.53 -10.78
C LEU A 124 1.62 14.78 -12.27
N LYS A 125 2.54 15.71 -12.60
CA LYS A 125 2.68 16.18 -13.98
C LYS A 125 3.62 15.32 -14.83
N LYS A 126 4.75 14.86 -14.28
CA LYS A 126 5.75 14.06 -15.02
C LYS A 126 5.28 12.62 -15.22
N ASN A 127 4.67 12.01 -14.20
CA ASN A 127 4.18 10.63 -14.27
C ASN A 127 2.84 10.47 -15.02
N GLY A 128 2.31 11.55 -15.61
CA GLY A 128 0.99 11.52 -16.26
C GLY A 128 -0.16 11.13 -15.32
N ILE A 129 0.05 11.24 -13.99
CA ILE A 129 -0.96 10.93 -12.99
C ILE A 129 -2.00 12.05 -13.03
N GLU A 130 -3.04 11.84 -13.83
CA GLU A 130 -4.26 12.58 -13.71
C GLU A 130 -4.81 12.34 -12.30
N LYS A 131 -5.10 13.42 -11.56
CA LYS A 131 -5.90 13.30 -10.34
C LYS A 131 -7.18 12.58 -10.73
N LYS A 132 -7.35 11.32 -10.28
CA LYS A 132 -8.64 10.63 -10.37
C LYS A 132 -9.70 11.62 -9.88
N LEU A 133 -10.64 11.94 -10.75
CA LEU A 133 -11.64 12.95 -10.50
C LEU A 133 -12.37 12.56 -9.22
N CYS A 134 -12.48 13.48 -8.25
CA CYS A 134 -13.22 13.23 -7.02
C CYS A 134 -14.73 13.18 -7.33
N ARG A 135 -15.18 12.22 -8.14
CA ARG A 135 -16.51 12.17 -8.71
C ARG A 135 -17.50 11.69 -7.66
N VAL A 136 -18.55 12.45 -7.45
CA VAL A 136 -19.75 12.05 -6.70
C VAL A 136 -20.97 12.40 -7.52
N LYS A 137 -22.05 11.64 -7.35
CA LYS A 137 -23.35 11.97 -7.93
C LYS A 137 -24.28 12.45 -6.82
N VAL A 138 -24.79 13.67 -6.93
CA VAL A 138 -25.75 14.20 -5.96
C VAL A 138 -27.12 13.60 -6.25
N LEU A 139 -27.66 12.82 -5.31
CA LEU A 139 -29.00 12.22 -5.38
C LEU A 139 -30.08 13.15 -4.82
N LYS A 140 -29.77 13.89 -3.76
CA LYS A 140 -30.66 14.89 -3.15
C LYS A 140 -29.88 16.11 -2.68
N GLY A 141 -30.51 17.28 -2.82
CA GLY A 141 -29.93 18.59 -2.50
C GLY A 141 -29.58 19.36 -3.79
N GLU A 142 -29.80 20.67 -3.78
CA GLU A 142 -29.48 21.53 -4.93
C GLU A 142 -28.06 22.09 -4.79
N PHE A 143 -27.17 21.67 -5.69
CA PHE A 143 -25.80 22.18 -5.79
C PHE A 143 -25.51 22.56 -7.25
N ALA A 144 -25.31 23.86 -7.50
CA ALA A 144 -24.94 24.34 -8.81
C ALA A 144 -23.54 23.83 -9.21
N PRO A 145 -23.31 23.44 -10.49
CA PRO A 145 -21.98 23.12 -10.98
C PRO A 145 -21.03 24.31 -10.81
N THR A 146 -19.86 24.06 -10.23
CA THR A 146 -18.75 25.02 -10.21
C THR A 146 -18.12 25.15 -11.60
N GLU A 147 -17.34 26.20 -11.83
CA GLU A 147 -16.60 26.37 -13.10
C GLU A 147 -15.58 25.25 -13.32
N GLU A 148 -15.08 24.61 -12.27
CA GLU A 148 -14.24 23.42 -12.34
C GLU A 148 -15.03 22.15 -12.70
N ASP A 149 -16.27 22.01 -12.21
CA ASP A 149 -17.15 20.89 -12.59
C ASP A 149 -17.45 20.93 -14.10
N LYS A 150 -17.73 22.12 -14.65
CA LYS A 150 -18.02 22.33 -16.09
C LYS A 150 -16.85 22.05 -17.02
N LYS A 151 -15.61 22.12 -16.51
CA LYS A 151 -14.41 21.78 -17.29
C LYS A 151 -14.18 20.27 -17.38
N ILE A 152 -14.81 19.50 -16.50
CA ILE A 152 -14.51 18.10 -16.26
C ILE A 152 -15.67 17.19 -16.69
N PHE A 153 -16.89 17.53 -16.30
CA PHE A 153 -18.09 16.75 -16.62
C PHE A 153 -18.80 17.32 -17.83
N SER A 154 -19.39 16.45 -18.64
CA SER A 154 -20.30 16.83 -19.72
C SER A 154 -21.59 17.46 -19.19
N GLU A 155 -22.31 18.21 -20.02
CA GLU A 155 -23.62 18.78 -19.66
C GLU A 155 -24.64 17.71 -19.22
N GLU A 156 -24.58 16.50 -19.81
CA GLU A 156 -25.40 15.36 -19.42
C GLU A 156 -25.03 14.86 -18.01
N GLU A 157 -23.73 14.70 -17.72
CA GLU A 157 -23.27 14.29 -16.39
C GLU A 157 -23.60 15.33 -15.31
N LEU A 158 -23.47 16.62 -15.64
CA LEU A 158 -23.86 17.69 -14.72
C LEU A 158 -25.37 17.68 -14.44
N ALA A 159 -26.19 17.39 -15.44
CA ALA A 159 -27.64 17.26 -15.31
C ALA A 159 -28.03 16.02 -14.49
N GLU A 160 -27.26 14.93 -14.59
CA GLU A 160 -27.41 13.73 -13.75
C GLU A 160 -26.94 13.93 -12.29
N GLY A 161 -26.36 15.10 -11.97
CA GLY A 161 -25.95 15.45 -10.62
C GLY A 161 -24.48 15.17 -10.31
N TYR A 162 -23.64 14.84 -11.30
CA TYR A 162 -22.20 14.66 -11.06
C TYR A 162 -21.51 15.96 -10.67
N ARG A 163 -20.72 15.90 -9.59
CA ARG A 163 -19.92 17.01 -9.06
C ARG A 163 -18.56 16.50 -8.58
N LEU A 164 -17.59 17.41 -8.48
CA LEU A 164 -16.33 17.15 -7.79
C LEU A 164 -16.57 17.24 -6.27
N ALA A 165 -16.46 16.13 -5.57
CA ALA A 165 -16.57 16.03 -4.12
C ALA A 165 -15.67 17.02 -3.38
N CYS A 166 -14.46 17.28 -3.90
CA CYS A 166 -13.53 18.24 -3.31
C CYS A 166 -13.96 19.71 -3.45
N ARG A 167 -14.99 19.98 -4.26
CA ARG A 167 -15.59 21.31 -4.46
C ARG A 167 -17.04 21.39 -3.97
N LEU A 168 -17.63 20.25 -3.59
CA LEU A 168 -18.97 20.17 -3.05
C LEU A 168 -18.92 20.47 -1.54
N TYR A 169 -19.34 21.67 -1.14
CA TYR A 169 -19.48 22.04 0.26
C TYR A 169 -20.96 21.97 0.66
N PRO A 170 -21.37 21.01 1.50
CA PRO A 170 -22.77 20.85 1.87
C PRO A 170 -23.19 21.94 2.87
N GLU A 171 -23.94 22.93 2.39
CA GLU A 171 -24.60 23.94 3.25
C GLU A 171 -26.00 23.49 3.73
N GLN A 172 -26.51 22.42 3.12
CA GLN A 172 -27.81 21.81 3.41
C GLN A 172 -27.69 20.28 3.43
N PRO A 173 -28.63 19.55 4.08
CA PRO A 173 -28.66 18.10 4.03
C PRO A 173 -28.71 17.61 2.58
N CYS A 174 -27.83 16.67 2.24
CA CYS A 174 -27.75 16.10 0.90
C CYS A 174 -27.52 14.58 0.95
N GLU A 175 -27.96 13.90 -0.09
CA GLU A 175 -27.61 12.50 -0.35
C GLU A 175 -26.74 12.45 -1.59
N ILE A 176 -25.65 11.68 -1.53
CA ILE A 176 -24.73 11.49 -2.64
C ILE A 176 -24.54 9.99 -2.87
N GLU A 177 -24.30 9.62 -4.12
CA GLU A 177 -23.87 8.30 -4.56
C GLU A 177 -22.39 8.40 -4.96
N LEU A 178 -21.60 7.47 -4.42
CA LEU A 178 -20.25 7.24 -4.91
C LEU A 178 -20.40 6.28 -6.09
N PRO A 179 -20.00 6.66 -7.32
CA PRO A 179 -20.02 5.71 -8.42
C PRO A 179 -19.13 4.53 -8.04
N ASP A 180 -19.74 3.36 -7.90
CA ASP A 180 -19.08 2.12 -7.48
C ASP A 180 -17.97 1.77 -8.47
N GLU A 181 -16.76 2.17 -8.13
CA GLU A 181 -15.53 1.50 -8.52
C GLU A 181 -14.85 0.99 -7.24
N GLU A 182 -15.59 0.22 -6.43
CA GLU A 182 -14.92 -0.82 -5.65
C GLU A 182 -14.48 -1.85 -6.69
N GLU A 183 -13.27 -1.69 -7.24
CA GLU A 183 -12.59 -2.75 -7.97
C GLU A 183 -12.77 -4.04 -7.16
N GLU A 184 -13.53 -5.00 -7.70
CA GLU A 184 -13.73 -6.31 -7.10
C GLU A 184 -12.37 -6.94 -6.85
N PHE A 185 -11.85 -6.77 -5.63
CA PHE A 185 -10.65 -7.42 -5.16
C PHE A 185 -11.03 -8.89 -4.96
N PHE A 186 -10.94 -9.68 -6.03
CA PHE A 186 -11.09 -11.13 -6.00
C PHE A 186 -9.93 -11.74 -5.23
N VAL A 187 -10.07 -11.89 -3.91
CA VAL A 187 -9.08 -12.64 -3.15
C VAL A 187 -9.26 -14.12 -3.48
N LEU A 188 -8.28 -14.72 -4.15
CA LEU A 188 -8.19 -16.16 -4.35
C LEU A 188 -8.13 -16.86 -2.97
N ALA A 189 -9.28 -17.21 -2.42
CA ALA A 189 -9.37 -18.45 -1.65
C ALA A 189 -9.29 -19.59 -2.65
N GLU A 190 -8.39 -20.56 -2.44
CA GLU A 190 -8.36 -21.79 -3.23
C GLU A 190 -9.57 -22.67 -2.88
N GLY A 191 -10.71 -22.26 -3.41
CA GLY A 191 -11.96 -23.00 -3.40
C GLY A 191 -12.76 -22.46 -4.55
N LYS A 192 -12.74 -23.18 -5.69
CA LYS A 192 -13.64 -22.87 -6.81
C LYS A 192 -15.03 -22.64 -6.24
N ASP A 193 -15.70 -21.55 -6.65
CA ASP A 193 -17.15 -21.36 -6.59
C ASP A 193 -17.85 -22.62 -7.11
N LYS A 194 -17.98 -23.58 -6.23
CA LYS A 194 -18.73 -24.80 -6.40
C LYS A 194 -19.69 -24.75 -5.26
N GLY A 195 -20.84 -24.13 -5.51
CA GLY A 195 -22.03 -24.44 -4.73
C GLY A 195 -22.21 -25.95 -4.82
N ILE A 196 -21.80 -26.67 -3.79
CA ILE A 196 -22.13 -28.07 -3.61
C ILE A 196 -23.57 -28.11 -3.10
N ASP A 197 -24.33 -29.16 -3.47
CA ASP A 197 -25.65 -29.41 -2.91
C ASP A 197 -25.55 -29.56 -1.38
N VAL A 198 -25.87 -28.49 -0.65
CA VAL A 198 -26.02 -28.50 0.81
C VAL A 198 -27.25 -29.33 1.19
N SER A 199 -27.16 -30.11 2.26
CA SER A 199 -28.21 -31.04 2.69
C SER A 199 -28.74 -30.69 4.08
N GLU A 200 -30.06 -30.74 4.25
CA GLU A 200 -30.76 -30.55 5.53
C GLU A 200 -30.36 -31.56 6.62
N ASN A 201 -29.79 -32.71 6.25
CA ASN A 201 -29.46 -33.78 7.18
C ASN A 201 -28.01 -33.76 7.69
N LEU A 202 -27.21 -32.79 7.25
CA LEU A 202 -25.79 -32.70 7.60
C LEU A 202 -25.55 -31.56 8.58
N GLU A 203 -24.55 -31.73 9.45
CA GLU A 203 -24.09 -30.69 10.35
C GLU A 203 -22.90 -29.94 9.73
N TYR A 204 -22.94 -28.61 9.80
CA TYR A 204 -21.90 -27.77 9.23
C TYR A 204 -21.17 -26.95 10.31
N GLY A 205 -19.90 -26.67 10.06
CA GLY A 205 -19.11 -25.70 10.81
C GLY A 205 -18.67 -24.55 9.93
N ILE A 206 -18.35 -23.40 10.52
CA ILE A 206 -17.78 -22.25 9.81
C ILE A 206 -16.34 -22.04 10.26
N ALA A 207 -15.40 -22.18 9.33
CA ALA A 207 -14.00 -21.81 9.50
C ALA A 207 -13.81 -20.36 9.05
N VAL A 208 -13.16 -19.53 9.85
CA VAL A 208 -12.96 -18.11 9.53
C VAL A 208 -11.52 -17.68 9.76
N ASP A 209 -10.98 -16.95 8.80
CA ASP A 209 -9.75 -16.20 8.88
C ASP A 209 -10.05 -14.70 8.76
N ILE A 210 -9.82 -13.94 9.83
CA ILE A 210 -9.97 -12.48 9.84
C ILE A 210 -8.59 -11.85 9.61
N GLY A 211 -8.27 -11.66 8.33
CA GLY A 211 -7.13 -10.87 7.90
C GLY A 211 -7.39 -9.37 8.00
N THR A 212 -6.29 -8.60 7.96
CA THR A 212 -6.37 -7.13 7.94
C THR A 212 -7.02 -6.64 6.65
N THR A 213 -6.65 -7.19 5.50
CA THR A 213 -7.21 -6.81 4.19
C THR A 213 -8.43 -7.65 3.80
N THR A 214 -8.41 -8.94 4.13
CA THR A 214 -9.41 -9.92 3.66
C THR A 214 -10.01 -10.69 4.81
N ILE A 215 -11.30 -10.99 4.72
CA ILE A 215 -11.98 -11.99 5.54
C ILE A 215 -12.31 -13.18 4.65
N ALA A 216 -11.80 -14.36 5.01
CA ALA A 216 -12.09 -15.60 4.31
C ALA A 216 -12.87 -16.54 5.24
N MET A 217 -13.94 -17.14 4.72
CA MET A 217 -14.81 -18.03 5.45
C MET A 217 -15.11 -19.28 4.63
N GLU A 218 -15.11 -20.44 5.27
CA GLU A 218 -15.42 -21.72 4.64
C GLU A 218 -16.53 -22.43 5.43
N LEU A 219 -17.54 -22.90 4.72
CA LEU A 219 -18.56 -23.77 5.26
C LEU A 219 -18.07 -25.22 5.15
N ILE A 220 -17.91 -25.91 6.27
CA ILE A 220 -17.33 -27.25 6.34
C ILE A 220 -18.40 -28.25 6.74
N GLU A 221 -18.54 -29.33 5.98
CA GLU A 221 -19.35 -30.48 6.37
C GLU A 221 -18.62 -31.28 7.47
N LEU A 222 -19.20 -31.34 8.67
CA LEU A 222 -18.48 -31.86 9.85
C LEU A 222 -18.31 -33.39 9.88
N GLU A 223 -19.07 -34.14 9.07
CA GLU A 223 -18.90 -35.59 8.97
C GLU A 223 -17.67 -35.97 8.13
N THR A 224 -17.42 -35.24 7.05
CA THR A 224 -16.37 -35.58 6.08
C THR A 224 -15.19 -34.60 6.06
N GLY A 225 -15.34 -33.42 6.66
CA GLY A 225 -14.36 -32.34 6.62
C GLY A 225 -14.26 -31.64 5.26
N LYS A 226 -15.21 -31.87 4.36
CA LYS A 226 -15.21 -31.27 3.03
C LYS A 226 -15.71 -29.83 3.07
N ILE A 227 -15.08 -28.97 2.28
CA ILE A 227 -15.55 -27.61 2.02
C ILE A 227 -16.83 -27.70 1.17
N ALA A 228 -17.93 -27.21 1.72
CA ALA A 228 -19.25 -27.19 1.09
C ALA A 228 -19.51 -25.87 0.33
N ASP A 229 -19.04 -24.74 0.86
CA ASP A 229 -19.15 -23.42 0.25
C ASP A 229 -18.05 -22.49 0.77
N VAL A 230 -17.71 -21.44 0.03
CA VAL A 230 -16.66 -20.47 0.40
C VAL A 230 -17.22 -19.06 0.28
N TYR A 231 -16.84 -18.18 1.21
CA TYR A 231 -17.18 -16.77 1.19
C TYR A 231 -15.95 -15.93 1.50
N THR A 232 -15.61 -15.01 0.60
CA THR A 232 -14.51 -14.07 0.76
C THR A 232 -15.02 -12.65 0.65
N SER A 233 -14.51 -11.75 1.48
CA SER A 233 -14.83 -10.33 1.40
C SER A 233 -13.64 -9.47 1.81
N ILE A 234 -13.59 -8.24 1.29
CA ILE A 234 -12.65 -7.23 1.79
C ILE A 234 -13.07 -6.86 3.21
N ASN A 235 -12.09 -6.76 4.11
CA ASN A 235 -12.34 -6.28 5.46
C ASN A 235 -12.73 -4.79 5.42
N LYS A 236 -14.02 -4.51 5.60
CA LYS A 236 -14.60 -3.17 5.52
C LYS A 236 -14.05 -2.16 6.54
N GLN A 237 -13.32 -2.62 7.56
CA GLN A 237 -12.56 -1.75 8.46
C GLN A 237 -11.48 -0.93 7.74
N ARG A 238 -11.13 -1.30 6.49
CA ARG A 238 -10.28 -0.52 5.59
C ARG A 238 -10.67 0.94 5.48
N SER A 239 -11.95 1.26 5.64
CA SER A 239 -12.48 2.64 5.71
C SER A 239 -11.80 3.54 6.76
N TYR A 240 -11.18 2.96 7.79
CA TYR A 240 -10.45 3.69 8.85
C TYR A 240 -8.94 3.46 8.83
N GLY A 241 -8.41 2.69 7.87
CA GLY A 241 -6.99 2.39 7.79
C GLY A 241 -6.66 1.14 6.97
N ALA A 242 -5.60 1.22 6.18
CA ALA A 242 -5.11 0.11 5.35
C ALA A 242 -4.40 -0.99 6.17
N ASP A 243 -3.92 -0.66 7.37
CA ASP A 243 -3.11 -1.55 8.22
C ASP A 243 -3.64 -1.64 9.67
N VAL A 244 -3.02 -2.50 10.48
CA VAL A 244 -3.42 -2.68 11.89
C VAL A 244 -3.15 -1.43 12.74
N ILE A 245 -2.08 -0.69 12.47
CA ILE A 245 -1.65 0.48 13.27
C ILE A 245 -2.64 1.64 13.12
N SER A 246 -3.02 1.95 11.88
CA SER A 246 -4.01 2.98 11.55
C SER A 246 -5.38 2.66 12.16
N ARG A 247 -5.80 1.38 12.13
CA ARG A 247 -7.04 0.94 12.78
C ARG A 247 -6.97 1.01 14.31
N MET A 248 -5.84 0.65 14.91
CA MET A 248 -5.63 0.84 16.35
C MET A 248 -5.72 2.32 16.74
N ASN A 249 -5.08 3.20 15.97
CA ASN A 249 -5.14 4.64 16.18
C ASN A 249 -6.57 5.19 16.06
N ALA A 250 -7.32 4.79 15.04
CA ALA A 250 -8.72 5.16 14.89
C ALA A 250 -9.56 4.67 16.09
N SER A 251 -9.36 3.42 16.52
CA SER A 251 -10.02 2.85 17.70
C SER A 251 -9.77 3.72 18.95
N ASN A 252 -8.50 4.07 19.20
CA ASN A 252 -8.06 4.89 20.31
C ASN A 252 -8.59 6.34 20.24
N GLN A 253 -8.91 6.83 19.03
CA GLN A 253 -9.55 8.13 18.81
C GLN A 253 -11.09 8.08 18.93
N GLY A 254 -11.63 7.03 19.56
CA GLY A 254 -13.06 6.89 19.84
C GLY A 254 -13.86 6.15 18.77
N LYS A 255 -13.21 5.59 17.75
CA LYS A 255 -13.87 4.82 16.68
C LYS A 255 -13.98 3.31 16.94
N GLY A 256 -13.56 2.85 18.13
CA GLY A 256 -13.55 1.41 18.46
C GLY A 256 -14.90 0.71 18.27
N LYS A 257 -16.01 1.33 18.71
CA LYS A 257 -17.36 0.76 18.53
C LYS A 257 -17.81 0.70 17.06
N GLU A 258 -17.41 1.70 16.26
CA GLU A 258 -17.71 1.74 14.82
C GLU A 258 -16.94 0.61 14.12
N LEU A 259 -15.63 0.49 14.37
CA LEU A 259 -14.77 -0.58 13.86
C LEU A 259 -15.28 -1.98 14.26
N GLN A 260 -15.71 -2.15 15.51
CA GLN A 260 -16.32 -3.39 16.01
C GLN A 260 -17.59 -3.74 15.24
N LYS A 261 -18.49 -2.76 15.06
CA LYS A 261 -19.73 -2.97 14.32
C LYS A 261 -19.45 -3.36 12.87
N ILE A 262 -18.47 -2.72 12.23
CA ILE A 262 -18.10 -3.03 10.85
C ILE A 262 -17.66 -4.49 10.70
N ILE A 263 -16.72 -4.97 11.54
CA ILE A 263 -16.24 -6.35 11.43
C ILE A 263 -17.35 -7.37 11.76
N ARG A 264 -18.19 -7.09 12.76
CA ARG A 264 -19.33 -7.95 13.11
C ARG A 264 -20.33 -8.05 11.96
N ASN A 265 -20.68 -6.93 11.33
CA ASN A 265 -21.57 -6.91 10.17
C ASN A 265 -20.95 -7.67 8.99
N ASN A 266 -19.65 -7.50 8.75
CA ASN A 266 -18.96 -8.16 7.64
C ASN A 266 -18.95 -9.69 7.78
N LEU A 267 -18.78 -10.20 9.00
CA LEU A 267 -18.89 -11.62 9.32
C LEU A 267 -20.34 -12.11 9.26
N GLU A 268 -21.30 -11.31 9.74
CA GLU A 268 -22.73 -11.62 9.66
C GLU A 268 -23.18 -11.82 8.21
N GLU A 269 -22.71 -10.98 7.28
CA GLU A 269 -22.97 -11.12 5.84
C GLU A 269 -22.53 -12.50 5.31
N GLY A 270 -21.34 -12.96 5.69
CA GLY A 270 -20.84 -14.29 5.31
C GLY A 270 -21.62 -15.45 5.96
N ILE A 271 -22.01 -15.31 7.23
CA ILE A 271 -22.89 -16.28 7.90
C ILE A 271 -24.23 -16.38 7.17
N ARG A 272 -24.85 -15.22 6.88
CA ARG A 272 -26.14 -15.15 6.17
C ARG A 272 -26.02 -15.66 4.73
N TYR A 273 -24.88 -15.44 4.09
CA TYR A 273 -24.57 -16.05 2.80
C TYR A 273 -24.66 -17.57 2.90
N PHE A 274 -23.97 -18.21 3.84
CA PHE A 274 -24.04 -19.68 3.98
C PHE A 274 -25.43 -20.19 4.37
N THR A 275 -26.16 -19.46 5.21
CA THR A 275 -27.51 -19.87 5.65
C THR A 275 -28.64 -19.41 4.73
N ARG A 276 -28.32 -18.87 3.54
CA ARG A 276 -29.33 -18.40 2.55
C ARG A 276 -30.31 -19.50 2.16
N ASN A 277 -29.79 -20.71 2.05
CA ASN A 277 -30.56 -21.92 1.90
C ASN A 277 -30.83 -22.47 3.30
N LYS A 278 -32.10 -22.47 3.74
CA LYS A 278 -32.54 -22.95 5.08
C LYS A 278 -32.15 -24.40 5.41
N ALA A 279 -31.51 -25.09 4.48
CA ALA A 279 -30.94 -26.41 4.62
C ALA A 279 -29.66 -26.47 5.47
N VAL A 280 -28.98 -25.34 5.67
CA VAL A 280 -27.68 -25.32 6.37
C VAL A 280 -27.90 -25.13 7.88
N HIS A 281 -27.55 -26.15 8.67
CA HIS A 281 -27.53 -26.07 10.13
C HIS A 281 -26.09 -25.91 10.64
N ILE A 282 -25.79 -24.75 11.22
CA ILE A 282 -24.46 -24.43 11.77
C ILE A 282 -24.34 -24.95 13.19
N LYS A 283 -23.42 -25.90 13.41
CA LYS A 283 -23.14 -26.48 14.73
C LYS A 283 -22.13 -25.66 15.55
N ARG A 284 -21.14 -25.06 14.89
CA ARG A 284 -20.09 -24.25 15.52
C ARG A 284 -19.30 -23.43 14.51
N MET A 285 -18.60 -22.41 15.00
CA MET A 285 -17.69 -21.58 14.22
C MET A 285 -16.33 -21.47 14.93
N VAL A 286 -15.24 -21.48 14.17
CA VAL A 286 -13.87 -21.29 14.68
C VAL A 286 -13.22 -20.14 13.91
N ILE A 287 -12.60 -19.20 14.64
CA ILE A 287 -12.02 -17.98 14.11
C ILE A 287 -10.52 -17.94 14.41
N GLY A 288 -9.70 -17.83 13.37
CA GLY A 288 -8.30 -17.44 13.43
C GLY A 288 -8.16 -15.99 12.98
N ALA A 289 -7.30 -15.22 13.65
CA ALA A 289 -7.12 -13.80 13.39
C ALA A 289 -5.88 -13.27 14.11
N ASN A 290 -5.25 -12.23 13.57
CA ASN A 290 -4.24 -11.50 14.32
C ASN A 290 -4.84 -10.84 15.57
N THR A 291 -4.01 -10.58 16.56
CA THR A 291 -4.43 -10.07 17.88
C THR A 291 -5.20 -8.76 17.77
N THR A 292 -4.82 -7.85 16.87
CA THR A 292 -5.52 -6.58 16.68
C THR A 292 -6.93 -6.79 16.15
N MET A 293 -7.12 -7.68 15.17
CA MET A 293 -8.44 -8.00 14.64
C MET A 293 -9.36 -8.60 15.71
N VAL A 294 -8.83 -9.48 16.58
CA VAL A 294 -9.59 -10.01 17.73
C VAL A 294 -10.01 -8.88 18.67
N HIS A 295 -9.12 -7.94 19.00
CA HIS A 295 -9.46 -6.82 19.88
C HIS A 295 -10.57 -5.94 19.31
N LEU A 296 -10.51 -5.63 18.01
CA LEU A 296 -11.56 -4.86 17.34
C LEU A 296 -12.89 -5.62 17.29
N PHE A 297 -12.87 -6.93 17.02
CA PHE A 297 -14.06 -7.77 17.00
C PHE A 297 -14.73 -7.88 18.38
N MET A 298 -13.92 -8.05 19.43
CA MET A 298 -14.39 -8.13 20.81
C MET A 298 -14.75 -6.77 21.41
N GLY A 299 -14.31 -5.67 20.79
CA GLY A 299 -14.48 -4.31 21.32
C GLY A 299 -13.59 -4.03 22.53
N TYR A 300 -12.43 -4.70 22.60
CA TYR A 300 -11.41 -4.43 23.61
C TYR A 300 -10.66 -3.13 23.32
N SER A 301 -10.03 -2.56 24.35
CA SER A 301 -9.18 -1.39 24.18
C SER A 301 -7.94 -1.74 23.34
N CYS A 302 -7.60 -0.87 22.38
CA CYS A 302 -6.39 -0.97 21.58
C CYS A 302 -5.27 -0.02 22.07
N GLU A 303 -5.48 0.69 23.18
CA GLU A 303 -4.55 1.75 23.65
C GLU A 303 -3.14 1.21 23.93
N SER A 304 -3.07 0.03 24.54
CA SER A 304 -1.82 -0.60 24.94
C SER A 304 -1.18 -1.49 23.88
N LEU A 305 -1.84 -1.70 22.72
CA LEU A 305 -1.30 -2.53 21.64
C LEU A 305 -0.21 -1.81 20.85
N GLY A 306 -0.35 -0.49 20.66
CA GLY A 306 0.61 0.33 19.90
C GLY A 306 1.71 0.97 20.74
N VAL A 307 1.71 0.77 22.07
CA VAL A 307 2.60 1.48 23.00
C VAL A 307 3.36 0.48 23.86
N TYR A 308 4.69 0.62 23.92
CA TYR A 308 5.55 -0.20 24.77
C TYR A 308 5.04 -0.16 26.23
N PRO A 309 4.85 -1.31 26.90
CA PRO A 309 5.37 -2.65 26.59
C PRO A 309 4.42 -3.56 25.78
N PHE A 310 3.60 -3.03 24.89
CA PHE A 310 2.73 -3.76 23.94
C PHE A 310 1.90 -4.84 24.63
N LYS A 311 0.90 -4.42 25.42
CA LYS A 311 0.09 -5.33 26.24
C LYS A 311 -1.29 -5.56 25.63
N PRO A 312 -1.66 -6.79 25.28
CA PRO A 312 -3.03 -7.08 24.87
C PRO A 312 -3.95 -7.22 26.08
N VAL A 313 -5.25 -6.99 25.86
CA VAL A 313 -6.30 -7.22 26.86
C VAL A 313 -6.51 -8.71 27.07
N ASN A 314 -6.61 -9.47 25.98
CA ASN A 314 -6.76 -10.91 26.00
C ASN A 314 -6.18 -11.54 24.72
N ILE A 315 -5.41 -12.61 24.89
CA ILE A 315 -4.88 -13.45 23.81
C ILE A 315 -5.13 -14.94 24.07
N ASN A 316 -5.83 -15.29 25.15
CA ASN A 316 -6.21 -16.67 25.43
C ASN A 316 -7.32 -17.12 24.47
N THR A 317 -7.57 -18.44 24.43
CA THR A 317 -8.71 -19.00 23.70
C THR A 317 -10.00 -18.36 24.20
N ILE A 318 -10.85 -17.89 23.30
CA ILE A 318 -12.16 -17.30 23.65
C ILE A 318 -13.25 -18.28 23.22
N SER A 319 -14.09 -18.70 24.17
CA SER A 319 -15.32 -19.45 23.91
C SER A 319 -16.51 -18.53 24.17
N SER A 320 -17.39 -18.36 23.19
CA SER A 320 -18.61 -17.56 23.28
C SER A 320 -19.69 -18.16 22.36
N THR A 321 -20.78 -17.44 22.15
CA THR A 321 -21.85 -17.80 21.22
C THR A 321 -22.00 -16.72 20.15
N ALA A 322 -22.52 -17.11 18.98
CA ALA A 322 -22.84 -16.14 17.94
C ALA A 322 -23.84 -15.08 18.44
N SER A 323 -24.78 -15.46 19.32
CA SER A 323 -25.79 -14.55 19.83
C SER A 323 -25.18 -13.45 20.69
N GLU A 324 -24.20 -13.78 21.55
CA GLU A 324 -23.42 -12.81 22.33
C GLU A 324 -22.51 -11.92 21.47
N LEU A 325 -21.81 -12.52 20.48
CA LEU A 325 -20.85 -11.81 19.66
C LEU A 325 -21.51 -10.87 18.64
N PHE A 326 -22.65 -11.26 18.07
CA PHE A 326 -23.35 -10.45 17.07
C PHE A 326 -24.53 -9.65 17.65
N GLY A 327 -24.98 -9.97 18.86
CA GLY A 327 -26.14 -9.33 19.50
C GLY A 327 -27.46 -9.72 18.81
N LYS A 328 -27.57 -10.97 18.38
CA LYS A 328 -28.61 -11.50 17.50
C LYS A 328 -29.09 -12.86 17.98
N GLU A 329 -30.31 -12.92 18.52
CA GLU A 329 -30.89 -14.18 19.01
C GLU A 329 -31.19 -15.19 17.88
N ASP A 330 -31.33 -14.73 16.63
CA ASP A 330 -31.53 -15.59 15.46
C ASP A 330 -30.27 -16.36 15.04
N LEU A 331 -29.11 -16.02 15.60
CA LEU A 331 -27.82 -16.68 15.36
C LEU A 331 -27.30 -17.23 16.68
N ASP A 332 -27.61 -18.50 16.99
CA ASP A 332 -27.19 -19.10 18.25
C ASP A 332 -26.46 -20.43 18.04
N PHE A 333 -25.13 -20.35 18.02
CA PHE A 333 -24.23 -21.50 17.97
C PHE A 333 -22.89 -21.15 18.66
N PRO A 334 -22.14 -22.14 19.17
CA PRO A 334 -20.82 -21.93 19.76
C PRO A 334 -19.82 -21.30 18.79
N VAL A 335 -19.06 -20.32 19.27
CA VAL A 335 -17.96 -19.68 18.55
C VAL A 335 -16.69 -19.80 19.37
N LEU A 336 -15.63 -20.29 18.74
CA LEU A 336 -14.28 -20.38 19.30
C LEU A 336 -13.36 -19.40 18.57
N ILE A 337 -12.55 -18.64 19.30
CA ILE A 337 -11.48 -17.80 18.73
C ILE A 337 -10.15 -18.37 19.19
N CYS A 338 -9.26 -18.66 18.23
CA CYS A 338 -7.95 -19.24 18.47
C CYS A 338 -7.08 -18.32 19.35
N PRO A 339 -6.25 -18.89 20.24
CA PRO A 339 -5.38 -18.10 21.11
C PRO A 339 -4.22 -17.48 20.32
N GLY A 340 -3.86 -16.24 20.63
CA GLY A 340 -2.67 -15.56 20.12
C GLY A 340 -1.43 -15.79 20.99
N ILE A 341 -0.27 -15.42 20.47
CA ILE A 341 1.03 -15.56 21.17
C ILE A 341 1.47 -14.21 21.75
N SER A 342 1.32 -13.14 20.99
CA SER A 342 1.71 -11.78 21.38
C SER A 342 0.76 -10.72 20.79
N VAL A 343 1.12 -9.43 20.90
CA VAL A 343 0.38 -8.35 20.21
C VAL A 343 0.49 -8.43 18.70
N PHE A 344 1.66 -8.86 18.19
CA PHE A 344 1.93 -8.89 16.75
C PHE A 344 1.81 -10.27 16.13
N VAL A 345 1.69 -11.32 16.94
CA VAL A 345 1.49 -12.71 16.49
C VAL A 345 0.22 -13.27 17.11
N GLY A 346 -0.83 -13.42 16.30
CA GLY A 346 -2.16 -13.78 16.78
C GLY A 346 -2.54 -15.25 16.60
N GLY A 347 -3.85 -15.50 16.67
CA GLY A 347 -4.43 -16.84 16.57
C GLY A 347 -4.46 -17.39 15.16
N ASP A 348 -4.26 -16.54 14.15
CA ASP A 348 -3.96 -16.92 12.76
C ASP A 348 -2.68 -17.75 12.66
N ILE A 349 -1.60 -17.30 13.29
CA ILE A 349 -0.33 -18.03 13.31
C ILE A 349 -0.41 -19.27 14.20
N THR A 350 -1.11 -19.20 15.33
CA THR A 350 -1.36 -20.40 16.16
C THR A 350 -2.13 -21.46 15.38
N ALA A 351 -3.19 -21.06 14.64
CA ALA A 351 -3.93 -21.96 13.76
C ALA A 351 -3.01 -22.52 12.66
N GLY A 352 -2.16 -21.68 12.07
CA GLY A 352 -1.17 -22.11 11.08
C GLY A 352 -0.19 -23.16 11.61
N LEU A 353 0.39 -22.94 12.79
CA LEU A 353 1.27 -23.91 13.48
C LEU A 353 0.55 -25.23 13.75
N TYR A 354 -0.72 -25.16 14.17
CA TYR A 354 -1.56 -26.33 14.39
C TYR A 354 -1.87 -27.06 13.08
N SER A 355 -2.16 -26.36 11.99
CA SER A 355 -2.40 -26.97 10.67
C SER A 355 -1.20 -27.78 10.17
N LEU A 356 0.02 -27.35 10.51
CA LEU A 356 1.28 -27.95 10.09
C LEU A 356 1.85 -28.97 11.09
N GLU A 357 1.06 -29.32 12.10
CA GLU A 357 1.36 -30.30 13.14
C GLU A 357 2.64 -30.02 13.92
N PHE A 358 2.96 -28.74 14.20
CA PHE A 358 4.17 -28.38 14.97
C PHE A 358 4.24 -29.09 16.33
N GLU A 359 3.10 -29.43 16.93
CA GLU A 359 3.01 -30.16 18.19
C GLU A 359 3.52 -31.60 18.10
N LYS A 360 3.60 -32.17 16.89
CA LYS A 360 4.04 -33.55 16.63
C LYS A 360 5.46 -33.62 16.05
N ARG A 361 6.07 -32.46 15.74
CA ARG A 361 7.37 -32.40 15.07
C ARG A 361 8.53 -32.58 16.05
N ASN A 362 9.45 -33.46 15.70
CA ASN A 362 10.74 -33.59 16.38
C ASN A 362 11.81 -32.71 15.72
N LYS A 363 11.78 -32.60 14.38
CA LYS A 363 12.71 -31.75 13.63
C LYS A 363 12.22 -30.31 13.58
N ILE A 364 13.17 -29.39 13.41
CA ILE A 364 12.88 -27.95 13.31
C ILE A 364 12.24 -27.67 11.96
N SER A 365 11.18 -26.88 12.00
CA SER A 365 10.52 -26.34 10.81
C SER A 365 10.30 -24.86 10.98
N VAL A 366 10.14 -24.16 9.87
CA VAL A 366 9.80 -22.75 9.83
C VAL A 366 8.42 -22.60 9.19
N LEU A 367 7.59 -21.70 9.72
CA LEU A 367 6.40 -21.17 9.06
C LEU A 367 6.68 -19.69 8.78
N ILE A 368 6.42 -19.23 7.56
CA ILE A 368 6.46 -17.83 7.16
C ILE A 368 5.11 -17.52 6.53
N ASP A 369 4.31 -16.68 7.17
CA ASP A 369 3.07 -16.15 6.63
C ASP A 369 3.35 -14.78 5.99
N LEU A 370 3.07 -14.67 4.70
CA LEU A 370 3.31 -13.47 3.91
C LEU A 370 1.96 -12.87 3.51
N GLY A 371 1.38 -12.07 4.41
CA GLY A 371 0.22 -11.23 4.17
C GLY A 371 0.56 -9.75 4.24
N THR A 372 -0.41 -8.93 4.66
CA THR A 372 -0.21 -7.49 4.91
C THR A 372 0.91 -7.23 5.93
N ASN A 373 1.00 -8.09 6.93
CA ASN A 373 2.16 -8.21 7.80
C ASN A 373 2.93 -9.47 7.40
N GLY A 374 4.23 -9.47 7.67
CA GLY A 374 5.00 -10.70 7.65
C GLY A 374 5.00 -11.29 9.05
N GLU A 375 4.63 -12.55 9.18
CA GLU A 375 4.77 -13.29 10.43
C GLU A 375 5.59 -14.55 10.18
N MET A 376 6.35 -14.97 11.18
CA MET A 376 7.17 -16.16 11.08
C MET A 376 7.32 -16.87 12.40
N ALA A 377 7.50 -18.18 12.32
CA ALA A 377 7.73 -19.05 13.44
C ALA A 377 8.81 -20.07 13.09
N ILE A 378 9.76 -20.30 13.99
CA ILE A 378 10.74 -21.39 13.90
C ILE A 378 10.59 -22.29 15.12
N GLY A 379 10.60 -23.61 14.91
CA GLY A 379 10.63 -24.53 16.04
C GLY A 379 10.11 -25.92 15.75
N ASN A 380 9.76 -26.60 16.83
CA ASN A 380 9.24 -27.97 16.87
C ASN A 380 8.28 -28.12 18.07
N SER A 381 7.95 -29.35 18.45
CA SER A 381 7.02 -29.64 19.55
C SER A 381 7.50 -29.19 20.93
N GLU A 382 8.80 -28.94 21.12
CA GLU A 382 9.39 -28.55 22.40
C GLU A 382 9.49 -27.04 22.58
N LYS A 383 9.91 -26.33 21.52
CA LYS A 383 10.16 -24.89 21.57
C LYS A 383 9.84 -24.24 20.23
N ILE A 384 9.12 -23.12 20.28
CA ILE A 384 8.79 -22.28 19.13
C ILE A 384 9.25 -20.84 19.43
N MET A 385 9.87 -20.19 18.46
CA MET A 385 10.12 -18.75 18.48
C MET A 385 9.32 -18.11 17.35
N VAL A 386 8.62 -17.02 17.65
CA VAL A 386 7.82 -16.28 16.67
C VAL A 386 8.32 -14.85 16.54
N ALA A 387 8.11 -14.28 15.37
CA ALA A 387 8.36 -12.87 15.11
C ALA A 387 7.36 -12.32 14.09
N SER A 388 7.16 -11.01 14.13
CA SER A 388 6.44 -10.26 13.10
C SER A 388 7.39 -9.23 12.50
N MET A 389 7.37 -9.08 11.18
CA MET A 389 8.13 -8.12 10.41
C MET A 389 7.19 -7.25 9.55
N ALA A 390 7.53 -5.96 9.46
CA ALA A 390 6.88 -5.05 8.53
C ALA A 390 7.50 -5.20 7.13
N ALA A 391 7.03 -6.19 6.36
CA ALA A 391 7.45 -6.35 4.96
C ALA A 391 6.73 -5.37 4.01
N GLY A 392 5.63 -4.75 4.46
CA GLY A 392 4.77 -3.92 3.63
C GLY A 392 3.87 -4.75 2.70
N PRO A 393 2.88 -4.11 2.05
CA PRO A 393 1.85 -4.83 1.29
C PRO A 393 2.29 -5.27 -0.12
N VAL A 394 3.59 -5.25 -0.43
CA VAL A 394 4.13 -5.53 -1.78
C VAL A 394 3.72 -6.91 -2.29
N PHE A 395 3.73 -7.92 -1.42
CA PHE A 395 3.35 -9.28 -1.78
C PHE A 395 1.84 -9.44 -2.07
N GLU A 396 1.02 -8.49 -1.61
CA GLU A 396 -0.40 -8.36 -1.92
C GLU A 396 -0.67 -7.41 -3.11
N GLY A 397 0.38 -6.90 -3.77
CA GLY A 397 0.29 -5.92 -4.85
C GLY A 397 0.14 -4.47 -4.36
N GLY A 398 0.27 -4.20 -3.06
CA GLY A 398 0.24 -2.85 -2.51
C GLY A 398 1.55 -2.09 -2.72
N ASN A 399 1.49 -0.76 -2.74
CA ASN A 399 2.60 0.18 -3.00
C ASN A 399 3.32 0.07 -4.36
N ILE A 400 2.96 -0.91 -5.17
CA ILE A 400 3.45 -1.08 -6.55
C ILE A 400 2.55 -0.30 -7.51
N LEU A 401 3.14 0.42 -8.48
CA LEU A 401 2.44 1.35 -9.37
C LEU A 401 1.31 0.68 -10.16
N CYS A 402 1.62 -0.43 -10.82
CA CYS A 402 0.65 -1.28 -11.50
C CYS A 402 0.29 -2.51 -10.64
N GLY A 403 0.43 -2.39 -9.32
CA GLY A 403 0.21 -3.47 -8.38
C GLY A 403 -1.25 -3.90 -8.29
N LEU A 404 -1.48 -5.21 -8.25
CA LEU A 404 -2.80 -5.81 -8.18
C LEU A 404 -2.77 -7.03 -7.24
N GLY A 405 -3.87 -7.30 -6.54
CA GLY A 405 -4.01 -8.55 -5.80
C GLY A 405 -3.90 -9.78 -6.71
N SER A 406 -3.80 -10.97 -6.11
CA SER A 406 -3.80 -12.23 -6.87
C SER A 406 -5.18 -12.53 -7.45
N VAL A 407 -5.57 -11.82 -8.52
CA VAL A 407 -6.89 -11.86 -9.16
C VAL A 407 -6.77 -12.20 -10.65
N PRO A 408 -7.83 -12.68 -11.34
CA PRO A 408 -7.80 -12.92 -12.78
C PRO A 408 -7.35 -11.69 -13.60
N GLY A 409 -6.33 -11.88 -14.43
CA GLY A 409 -5.66 -10.81 -15.20
C GLY A 409 -4.44 -10.20 -14.51
N ALA A 410 -4.13 -10.54 -13.26
CA ALA A 410 -2.87 -10.14 -12.65
C ALA A 410 -1.69 -10.94 -13.25
N ILE A 411 -0.63 -10.25 -13.67
CA ILE A 411 0.63 -10.86 -14.11
C ILE A 411 1.26 -11.55 -12.90
N CYS A 412 1.44 -12.86 -12.99
CA CYS A 412 1.94 -13.70 -11.90
C CYS A 412 3.25 -14.42 -12.21
N LYS A 413 3.67 -14.47 -13.47
CA LYS A 413 4.98 -14.95 -13.91
C LYS A 413 5.51 -14.07 -15.02
N VAL A 414 6.82 -13.86 -15.03
CA VAL A 414 7.52 -13.06 -16.02
C VAL A 414 8.81 -13.77 -16.40
N ASP A 415 9.03 -13.98 -17.70
CA ASP A 415 10.31 -14.40 -18.25
C ASP A 415 10.78 -13.33 -19.25
N ILE A 416 12.03 -12.87 -19.15
CA ILE A 416 12.62 -11.89 -20.08
C ILE A 416 13.79 -12.55 -20.80
N GLN A 417 13.79 -12.46 -22.12
CA GLN A 417 14.89 -12.93 -22.97
C GLN A 417 15.11 -11.96 -24.13
N ASP A 418 16.33 -11.46 -24.31
CA ASP A 418 16.70 -10.53 -25.38
C ASP A 418 15.76 -9.29 -25.43
N GLY A 419 15.39 -8.77 -24.26
CA GLY A 419 14.45 -7.63 -24.12
C GLY A 419 12.98 -7.94 -24.45
N LYS A 420 12.63 -9.20 -24.75
CA LYS A 420 11.24 -9.61 -24.97
C LYS A 420 10.65 -10.17 -23.69
N VAL A 421 9.51 -9.60 -23.31
CA VAL A 421 8.76 -10.03 -22.13
C VAL A 421 7.77 -11.12 -22.52
N LYS A 422 7.77 -12.20 -21.74
CA LYS A 422 6.71 -13.19 -21.72
C LYS A 422 6.07 -13.19 -20.33
N ALA A 423 4.89 -12.58 -20.23
CA ALA A 423 4.10 -12.53 -19.00
C ALA A 423 2.98 -13.58 -19.03
N GLU A 424 2.75 -14.27 -17.92
CA GLU A 424 1.57 -15.11 -17.71
C GLU A 424 0.66 -14.47 -16.66
N THR A 425 -0.65 -14.48 -16.91
CA THR A 425 -1.65 -13.90 -16.02
C THR A 425 -2.47 -14.99 -15.32
N ILE A 426 -2.96 -14.67 -14.13
CA ILE A 426 -3.91 -15.52 -13.42
C ILE A 426 -5.18 -15.68 -14.27
N GLY A 427 -5.61 -16.92 -14.49
CA GLY A 427 -6.81 -17.22 -15.27
C GLY A 427 -6.63 -17.11 -16.79
N ASN A 428 -5.42 -16.79 -17.28
CA ASN A 428 -5.16 -16.49 -18.70
C ASN A 428 -6.05 -15.37 -19.26
N GLU A 429 -6.38 -14.40 -18.43
CA GLU A 429 -7.11 -13.19 -18.86
C GLU A 429 -6.16 -12.10 -19.36
N LYS A 430 -6.72 -11.06 -19.97
CA LYS A 430 -5.99 -9.85 -20.33
C LYS A 430 -5.31 -9.25 -19.10
N ALA A 431 -4.07 -8.77 -19.26
CA ALA A 431 -3.30 -8.21 -18.16
C ALA A 431 -3.97 -6.93 -17.62
N LYS A 432 -4.08 -6.83 -16.29
CA LYS A 432 -4.68 -5.66 -15.59
C LYS A 432 -3.74 -5.01 -14.58
N GLY A 433 -2.68 -5.73 -14.20
CA GLY A 433 -1.69 -5.30 -13.22
C GLY A 433 -0.73 -6.44 -12.87
N ILE A 434 0.08 -6.26 -11.83
CA ILE A 434 1.14 -7.17 -11.41
C ILE A 434 0.86 -7.62 -9.99
N CYS A 435 0.76 -8.93 -9.75
CA CYS A 435 0.65 -9.44 -8.38
C CYS A 435 2.02 -9.66 -7.74
N GLY A 436 2.06 -9.89 -6.42
CA GLY A 436 3.32 -10.03 -5.69
C GLY A 436 4.29 -11.05 -6.29
N THR A 437 3.81 -12.20 -6.75
CA THR A 437 4.69 -13.19 -7.43
C THR A 437 5.22 -12.66 -8.76
N GLY A 438 4.41 -11.92 -9.51
CA GLY A 438 4.84 -11.23 -10.73
C GLY A 438 5.91 -10.17 -10.46
N VAL A 439 5.86 -9.48 -9.31
CA VAL A 439 6.90 -8.54 -8.88
C VAL A 439 8.22 -9.27 -8.63
N VAL A 440 8.21 -10.37 -7.89
CA VAL A 440 9.42 -11.18 -7.65
C VAL A 440 10.01 -11.71 -8.95
N ASP A 441 9.17 -12.26 -9.84
CA ASP A 441 9.60 -12.75 -11.15
C ASP A 441 10.19 -11.63 -12.01
N THR A 442 9.55 -10.45 -12.03
CA THR A 442 10.02 -9.29 -12.79
C THR A 442 11.41 -8.88 -12.31
N VAL A 443 11.61 -8.73 -11.01
CA VAL A 443 12.89 -8.29 -10.44
C VAL A 443 13.99 -9.31 -10.73
N TYR A 444 13.71 -10.60 -10.58
CA TYR A 444 14.67 -11.66 -10.93
C TYR A 444 15.11 -11.57 -12.39
N GLU A 445 14.17 -11.41 -13.32
CA GLU A 445 14.50 -11.33 -14.74
C GLU A 445 15.21 -10.02 -15.10
N LEU A 446 14.85 -8.90 -14.48
CA LEU A 446 15.55 -7.62 -14.68
C LEU A 446 17.01 -7.68 -14.17
N LEU A 447 17.27 -8.35 -13.06
CA LEU A 447 18.64 -8.60 -12.56
C LEU A 447 19.42 -9.48 -13.53
N LYS A 448 18.79 -10.58 -13.97
CA LYS A 448 19.40 -11.56 -14.87
C LYS A 448 19.79 -10.96 -16.21
N GLU A 449 19.00 -10.03 -16.73
CA GLU A 449 19.28 -9.32 -17.98
C GLU A 449 20.10 -8.02 -17.78
N GLU A 450 20.61 -7.77 -16.56
CA GLU A 450 21.40 -6.58 -16.20
C GLU A 450 20.69 -5.23 -16.43
N ILE A 451 19.36 -5.22 -16.48
CA ILE A 451 18.52 -4.01 -16.60
C ILE A 451 18.45 -3.25 -15.26
N ILE A 452 18.56 -3.99 -14.16
CA ILE A 452 18.81 -3.43 -12.82
C ILE A 452 20.13 -3.95 -12.28
N ASP A 453 20.87 -3.09 -11.59
CA ASP A 453 22.11 -3.47 -10.91
C ASP A 453 21.84 -4.14 -9.54
N GLU A 454 22.92 -4.59 -8.88
CA GLU A 454 22.90 -5.16 -7.53
C GLU A 454 22.31 -4.23 -6.45
N ASN A 455 22.36 -2.92 -6.68
CA ASN A 455 21.75 -1.91 -5.81
C ASN A 455 20.28 -1.63 -6.18
N GLY A 456 19.75 -2.29 -7.21
CA GLY A 456 18.40 -2.10 -7.73
C GLY A 456 18.20 -0.84 -8.56
N LEU A 457 19.28 -0.20 -9.03
CA LEU A 457 19.18 0.94 -9.92
C LEU A 457 18.87 0.46 -11.34
N MET A 458 17.78 0.95 -11.92
CA MET A 458 17.43 0.74 -13.33
C MET A 458 18.36 1.51 -14.26
N GLU A 459 18.66 0.93 -15.43
CA GLU A 459 19.33 1.63 -16.51
C GLU A 459 18.60 2.93 -16.91
N GLU A 460 19.36 3.90 -17.44
CA GLU A 460 18.86 5.25 -17.75
C GLU A 460 17.64 5.24 -18.70
N GLU A 461 17.57 4.26 -19.61
CA GLU A 461 16.43 4.08 -20.52
C GLU A 461 15.11 3.78 -19.78
N PHE A 462 15.15 3.06 -18.66
CA PHE A 462 13.97 2.63 -17.91
C PHE A 462 13.75 3.40 -16.60
N PHE A 463 14.71 4.22 -16.18
CA PHE A 463 14.68 4.90 -14.88
C PHE A 463 13.47 5.84 -14.71
N GLU A 464 13.09 6.55 -15.77
CA GLU A 464 11.97 7.51 -15.73
C GLU A 464 10.63 6.88 -16.08
N ASP A 465 10.57 6.10 -17.15
CA ASP A 465 9.32 5.58 -17.70
C ASP A 465 8.98 4.16 -17.23
N GLY A 466 9.91 3.46 -16.57
CA GLY A 466 9.78 2.08 -16.13
C GLY A 466 9.98 1.07 -17.26
N PHE A 467 10.12 -0.20 -16.87
CA PHE A 467 10.19 -1.32 -17.80
C PHE A 467 8.79 -1.87 -18.08
N PHE A 468 8.40 -1.95 -19.35
CA PHE A 468 7.06 -2.43 -19.74
C PHE A 468 6.96 -3.94 -19.69
N LEU A 469 6.02 -4.45 -18.90
CA LEU A 469 5.65 -5.86 -18.91
C LEU A 469 4.57 -6.17 -19.94
N ASP A 470 3.70 -5.18 -20.19
CA ASP A 470 2.70 -5.21 -21.26
C ASP A 470 2.55 -3.79 -21.83
N GLN A 471 2.90 -3.62 -23.11
CA GLN A 471 2.81 -2.30 -23.77
C GLN A 471 1.37 -1.94 -24.17
N GLU A 472 0.53 -2.93 -24.50
CA GLU A 472 -0.85 -2.67 -24.95
C GLU A 472 -1.71 -2.21 -23.77
N GLU A 473 -1.53 -2.83 -22.60
CA GLU A 473 -2.24 -2.48 -21.37
C GLU A 473 -1.52 -1.45 -20.51
N ASN A 474 -0.36 -0.94 -20.98
CA ASN A 474 0.45 0.05 -20.28
C ASN A 474 0.84 -0.39 -18.85
N ILE A 475 1.18 -1.66 -18.68
CA ILE A 475 1.63 -2.24 -17.40
C ILE A 475 3.15 -2.18 -17.36
N ARG A 476 3.67 -1.46 -16.37
CA ARG A 476 5.11 -1.20 -16.22
C ARG A 476 5.56 -1.38 -14.78
N PHE A 477 6.83 -1.73 -14.64
CA PHE A 477 7.54 -1.84 -13.37
C PHE A 477 8.57 -0.71 -13.28
N CYS A 478 8.45 0.16 -12.27
CA CYS A 478 9.28 1.37 -12.16
C CYS A 478 10.31 1.31 -11.03
N GLN A 479 11.26 2.25 -11.04
CA GLN A 479 12.30 2.35 -10.02
C GLN A 479 11.75 2.42 -8.59
N LYS A 480 10.58 3.03 -8.39
CA LYS A 480 9.93 3.06 -7.07
C LYS A 480 9.47 1.67 -6.64
N ASP A 481 8.88 0.91 -7.55
CA ASP A 481 8.39 -0.45 -7.29
C ASP A 481 9.54 -1.37 -6.88
N GLU A 482 10.69 -1.21 -7.52
CA GLU A 482 11.95 -1.86 -7.14
C GLU A 482 12.29 -1.56 -5.67
N ARG A 483 12.24 -0.29 -5.24
CA ARG A 483 12.63 0.07 -3.88
C ARG A 483 11.69 -0.55 -2.84
N GLU A 484 10.41 -0.66 -3.17
CA GLU A 484 9.43 -1.31 -2.28
C GLU A 484 9.74 -2.81 -2.12
N ILE A 485 10.06 -3.53 -3.21
CA ILE A 485 10.40 -4.95 -3.10
C ILE A 485 11.74 -5.18 -2.38
N GLN A 486 12.74 -4.31 -2.52
CA GLN A 486 13.99 -4.41 -1.74
C GLN A 486 13.74 -4.37 -0.23
N LEU A 487 12.89 -3.45 0.23
CA LEU A 487 12.52 -3.34 1.64
C LEU A 487 11.78 -4.60 2.10
N ALA A 488 10.83 -5.09 1.29
CA ALA A 488 10.04 -6.26 1.61
C ALA A 488 10.90 -7.54 1.68
N LYS A 489 11.74 -7.79 0.67
CA LYS A 489 12.61 -8.97 0.64
C LYS A 489 13.65 -8.94 1.76
N SER A 490 14.19 -7.76 2.07
CA SER A 490 15.15 -7.60 3.16
C SER A 490 14.50 -7.87 4.52
N ALA A 491 13.26 -7.40 4.75
CA ALA A 491 12.51 -7.69 5.96
C ALA A 491 12.32 -9.20 6.17
N VAL A 492 11.92 -9.91 5.12
CA VAL A 492 11.71 -11.37 5.16
C VAL A 492 13.02 -12.10 5.44
N ARG A 493 14.07 -11.81 4.65
CA ARG A 493 15.39 -12.42 4.79
C ARG A 493 15.97 -12.21 6.19
N SER A 494 15.93 -10.98 6.68
CA SER A 494 16.48 -10.58 7.97
C SER A 494 15.71 -11.15 9.15
N GLY A 495 14.38 -11.23 9.04
CA GLY A 495 13.56 -11.88 10.05
C GLY A 495 13.90 -13.37 10.18
N LEU A 496 14.00 -14.07 9.05
CA LEU A 496 14.34 -15.49 9.00
C LEU A 496 15.72 -15.73 9.62
N GLU A 497 16.74 -15.00 9.16
CA GLU A 497 18.10 -15.10 9.69
C GLU A 497 18.15 -14.80 11.20
N THR A 498 17.43 -13.77 11.64
CA THR A 498 17.38 -13.42 13.07
C THR A 498 16.77 -14.55 13.89
N LEU A 499 15.67 -15.16 13.41
CA LEU A 499 15.05 -16.29 14.09
C LEU A 499 15.97 -17.51 14.13
N VAL A 500 16.63 -17.86 13.02
CA VAL A 500 17.59 -18.97 12.95
C VAL A 500 18.74 -18.75 13.94
N LEU A 501 19.33 -17.55 13.95
CA LEU A 501 20.40 -17.16 14.87
C LEU A 501 19.96 -17.18 16.34
N ARG A 502 18.76 -16.69 16.66
CA ARG A 502 18.24 -16.64 18.04
C ARG A 502 17.80 -18.02 18.54
N TYR A 503 17.32 -18.87 17.65
CA TYR A 503 17.02 -20.27 17.97
C TYR A 503 18.30 -21.06 18.23
N GLY A 504 19.41 -20.67 17.57
CA GLY A 504 20.74 -21.23 17.80
C GLY A 504 21.05 -22.44 16.93
N VAL A 505 20.57 -22.45 15.69
CA VAL A 505 20.68 -23.57 14.75
C VAL A 505 21.16 -23.09 13.38
N GLY A 506 21.64 -24.02 12.56
CA GLY A 506 21.98 -23.76 11.16
C GLY A 506 20.82 -24.11 10.22
N TYR A 507 20.91 -23.68 8.95
CA TYR A 507 19.92 -24.06 7.94
C TYR A 507 19.88 -25.56 7.71
N GLU A 508 20.98 -26.28 7.90
CA GLU A 508 21.10 -27.73 7.81
C GLU A 508 20.17 -28.48 8.79
N ASP A 509 19.90 -27.89 9.96
CA ASP A 509 19.04 -28.46 10.99
C ASP A 509 17.54 -28.28 10.68
N ILE A 510 17.21 -27.35 9.78
CA ILE A 510 15.84 -27.08 9.35
C ILE A 510 15.41 -28.15 8.34
N ASP A 511 14.32 -28.84 8.66
CA ASP A 511 13.75 -29.89 7.80
C ASP A 511 12.89 -29.30 6.68
N ARG A 512 12.02 -28.34 7.03
CA ARG A 512 11.05 -27.72 6.10
C ARG A 512 10.81 -26.26 6.44
N ILE A 513 10.55 -25.48 5.41
CA ILE A 513 10.14 -24.08 5.50
C ILE A 513 8.79 -23.96 4.79
N TYR A 514 7.75 -23.66 5.55
CA TYR A 514 6.39 -23.52 5.05
C TYR A 514 6.11 -22.05 4.74
N ILE A 515 5.74 -21.76 3.49
CA ILE A 515 5.30 -20.42 3.10
C ILE A 515 3.77 -20.43 2.99
N ALA A 516 3.13 -19.68 3.87
CA ALA A 516 1.70 -19.44 3.92
C ALA A 516 1.34 -18.08 3.30
N GLY A 517 0.04 -17.86 3.14
CA GLY A 517 -0.53 -16.66 2.52
C GLY A 517 -0.77 -16.85 1.02
N GLY A 518 -1.67 -16.02 0.46
CA GLY A 518 -2.08 -16.12 -0.95
C GLY A 518 -0.92 -15.95 -1.94
N PHE A 519 0.12 -15.22 -1.54
CA PHE A 519 1.36 -15.05 -2.30
C PHE A 519 2.17 -16.35 -2.40
N GLY A 520 2.27 -17.12 -1.31
CA GLY A 520 3.15 -18.29 -1.22
C GLY A 520 2.84 -19.41 -2.21
N CYS A 521 1.56 -19.64 -2.55
CA CYS A 521 1.13 -20.73 -3.43
C CYS A 521 1.72 -20.71 -4.84
N ARG A 522 2.05 -19.53 -5.35
CA ARG A 522 2.50 -19.35 -6.75
C ARG A 522 3.91 -18.79 -6.87
N LEU A 523 4.60 -18.65 -5.73
CA LEU A 523 5.96 -18.13 -5.69
C LEU A 523 6.92 -19.10 -6.37
N ASP A 524 7.69 -18.61 -7.35
CA ASP A 524 8.83 -19.36 -7.86
C ASP A 524 9.98 -19.27 -6.84
N ILE A 525 10.24 -20.39 -6.16
CA ILE A 525 11.24 -20.44 -5.10
C ILE A 525 12.64 -20.14 -5.62
N ARG A 526 12.96 -20.58 -6.85
CA ARG A 526 14.27 -20.32 -7.43
C ARG A 526 14.46 -18.84 -7.68
N LYS A 527 13.44 -18.16 -8.21
CA LYS A 527 13.49 -16.70 -8.43
C LYS A 527 13.52 -15.92 -7.12
N ALA A 528 12.76 -16.36 -6.10
CA ALA A 528 12.78 -15.75 -4.77
C ALA A 528 14.16 -15.86 -4.09
N VAL A 529 14.82 -17.03 -4.19
CA VAL A 529 16.23 -17.20 -3.75
C VAL A 529 17.15 -16.32 -4.59
N GLY A 530 16.94 -16.26 -5.91
CA GLY A 530 17.76 -15.49 -6.83
C GLY A 530 17.74 -13.98 -6.63
N ILE A 531 16.69 -13.42 -6.02
CA ILE A 531 16.65 -12.00 -5.59
C ILE A 531 17.13 -11.81 -4.15
N GLY A 532 17.61 -12.86 -3.48
CA GLY A 532 18.07 -12.80 -2.09
C GLY A 532 16.95 -12.64 -1.06
N MET A 533 15.70 -13.01 -1.38
CA MET A 533 14.60 -13.06 -0.40
C MET A 533 14.78 -14.22 0.58
N PHE A 534 15.36 -15.32 0.12
CA PHE A 534 15.73 -16.50 0.90
C PHE A 534 17.19 -16.88 0.62
N PRO A 535 17.88 -17.55 1.57
CA PRO A 535 19.21 -18.11 1.31
C PRO A 535 19.14 -19.23 0.29
N GLU A 536 20.26 -19.51 -0.36
CA GLU A 536 20.44 -20.70 -1.20
C GLU A 536 20.22 -22.00 -0.40
N GLU A 537 20.58 -22.03 0.89
CA GLU A 537 20.41 -23.18 1.77
C GLU A 537 18.94 -23.56 2.02
N CYS A 538 18.01 -22.64 1.74
CA CYS A 538 16.57 -22.90 1.80
C CYS A 538 16.03 -23.60 0.54
N GLU A 539 16.78 -23.60 -0.56
CA GLU A 539 16.36 -24.23 -1.80
C GLU A 539 16.11 -25.74 -1.59
N GLY A 540 14.96 -26.23 -2.05
CA GLY A 540 14.52 -27.62 -1.83
C GLY A 540 13.92 -27.93 -0.44
N LYS A 541 13.96 -26.98 0.52
CA LYS A 541 13.29 -27.11 1.83
C LYS A 541 11.95 -26.37 1.90
N ILE A 542 11.76 -25.40 1.03
CA ILE A 542 10.56 -24.55 0.98
C ILE A 542 9.36 -25.31 0.40
N VAL A 543 8.21 -25.20 1.07
CA VAL A 543 6.93 -25.79 0.69
C VAL A 543 5.84 -24.74 0.84
N ALA A 544 5.11 -24.43 -0.22
CA ALA A 544 3.93 -23.57 -0.14
C ALA A 544 2.74 -24.32 0.46
N VAL A 545 2.00 -23.68 1.37
CA VAL A 545 0.89 -24.31 2.12
C VAL A 545 -0.44 -23.55 2.05
N GLY A 546 -0.51 -22.46 1.30
CA GLY A 546 -1.71 -21.65 1.15
C GLY A 546 -2.16 -20.98 2.45
N ASN A 547 -3.48 -20.88 2.66
CA ASN A 547 -4.01 -20.28 3.88
C ASN A 547 -3.92 -21.28 5.05
N SER A 548 -2.81 -21.19 5.79
CA SER A 548 -2.58 -22.06 6.96
C SER A 548 -3.52 -21.74 8.12
N CYS A 549 -3.97 -20.50 8.26
CA CYS A 549 -4.97 -20.11 9.26
C CYS A 549 -6.28 -20.88 9.05
N LEU A 550 -6.85 -20.81 7.83
CA LEU A 550 -8.05 -21.57 7.44
C LEU A 550 -7.86 -23.07 7.64
N SER A 551 -6.76 -23.63 7.15
CA SER A 551 -6.44 -25.06 7.34
C SER A 551 -6.41 -25.45 8.83
N GLY A 552 -5.89 -24.57 9.69
CA GLY A 552 -5.82 -24.77 11.12
C GLY A 552 -7.17 -24.71 11.82
N VAL A 553 -8.02 -23.74 11.46
CA VAL A 553 -9.37 -23.63 12.03
C VAL A 553 -10.30 -24.73 11.52
N VAL A 554 -10.13 -25.20 10.27
CA VAL A 554 -10.81 -26.39 9.76
C VAL A 554 -10.38 -27.63 10.56
N ARG A 555 -9.07 -27.82 10.80
CA ARG A 555 -8.60 -28.91 11.68
C ARG A 555 -9.20 -28.80 13.08
N CYS A 556 -9.31 -27.59 13.62
CA CYS A 556 -9.94 -27.34 14.92
C CYS A 556 -11.45 -27.66 14.92
N LEU A 557 -12.15 -27.46 13.81
CA LEU A 557 -13.54 -27.88 13.65
C LEU A 557 -13.70 -29.40 13.60
N MET A 558 -12.65 -30.17 13.35
CA MET A 558 -12.74 -31.62 13.18
C MET A 558 -12.18 -32.41 14.38
N GLU A 559 -11.24 -31.84 15.13
CA GLU A 559 -10.56 -32.50 16.25
C GLU A 559 -11.06 -32.01 17.62
N GLU A 560 -11.35 -32.92 18.54
CA GLU A 560 -11.90 -32.58 19.87
C GLU A 560 -10.86 -31.95 20.81
N ASN A 561 -9.58 -32.32 20.68
CA ASN A 561 -8.48 -31.86 21.54
C ASN A 561 -7.77 -30.60 20.99
N ALA A 562 -8.32 -29.96 19.95
CA ALA A 562 -7.66 -28.87 19.25
C ALA A 562 -7.30 -27.68 20.17
N VAL A 563 -8.20 -27.32 21.09
CA VAL A 563 -7.97 -26.21 22.04
C VAL A 563 -6.77 -26.50 22.94
N GLU A 564 -6.70 -27.70 23.53
CA GLU A 564 -5.59 -28.09 24.41
C GLU A 564 -4.25 -28.08 23.67
N VAL A 565 -4.25 -28.50 22.40
CA VAL A 565 -3.05 -28.50 21.55
C VAL A 565 -2.61 -27.09 21.21
N MET A 566 -3.53 -26.21 20.78
CA MET A 566 -3.21 -24.82 20.47
C MET A 566 -2.70 -24.06 21.70
N GLU A 567 -3.31 -24.26 22.87
CA GLU A 567 -2.83 -23.68 24.13
C GLU A 567 -1.43 -24.18 24.50
N LYS A 568 -1.12 -25.46 24.22
CA LYS A 568 0.23 -26.01 24.40
C LYS A 568 1.23 -25.37 23.42
N LEU A 569 0.86 -25.18 22.16
CA LEU A 569 1.70 -24.49 21.17
C LEU A 569 2.02 -23.07 21.62
N VAL A 570 1.01 -22.30 22.04
CA VAL A 570 1.19 -20.94 22.57
C VAL A 570 2.10 -20.93 23.79
N LYS A 571 1.93 -21.89 24.72
CA LYS A 571 2.79 -22.00 25.91
C LYS A 571 4.25 -22.30 25.59
N ASN A 572 4.51 -23.01 24.50
CA ASN A 572 5.86 -23.34 24.03
C ASN A 572 6.44 -22.27 23.10
N ALA A 573 5.68 -21.22 22.78
CA ALA A 573 6.08 -20.14 21.90
C ALA A 573 6.63 -18.94 22.68
N GLU A 574 7.69 -18.34 22.14
CA GLU A 574 8.31 -17.11 22.65
C GLU A 574 8.43 -16.09 21.51
N GLU A 575 8.00 -14.86 21.74
CA GLU A 575 8.15 -13.78 20.75
C GLU A 575 9.56 -13.17 20.79
N ILE A 576 10.14 -13.00 19.61
CA ILE A 576 11.38 -12.24 19.38
C ILE A 576 11.02 -10.86 18.81
N PRO A 577 11.16 -9.77 19.59
CA PRO A 577 10.82 -8.43 19.14
C PRO A 577 11.89 -7.88 18.20
N LEU A 578 11.74 -8.11 16.89
CA LEU A 578 12.70 -7.72 15.85
C LEU A 578 13.02 -6.22 15.86
N SER A 579 12.06 -5.36 16.22
CA SER A 579 12.24 -3.90 16.30
C SER A 579 13.36 -3.47 17.26
N ASN A 580 13.61 -4.26 18.31
CA ASN A 580 14.65 -4.03 19.31
C ASN A 580 15.88 -4.93 19.10
N ASP A 581 15.86 -5.81 18.09
CA ASP A 581 16.95 -6.72 17.81
C ASP A 581 18.00 -6.05 16.92
N LYS A 582 19.19 -5.82 17.49
CA LYS A 582 20.30 -5.20 16.76
C LYS A 582 20.70 -6.01 15.52
N LYS A 583 20.63 -7.34 15.60
CA LYS A 583 21.04 -8.19 14.50
C LYS A 583 20.06 -8.11 13.34
N PHE A 584 18.76 -8.00 13.63
CA PHE A 584 17.76 -7.73 12.61
C PHE A 584 18.07 -6.42 11.86
N GLN A 585 18.39 -5.33 12.57
CA GLN A 585 18.71 -4.04 11.93
C GLN A 585 19.96 -4.10 11.06
N GLU A 586 21.01 -4.79 11.52
CA GLU A 586 22.23 -5.02 10.73
C GLU A 586 21.93 -5.81 9.45
N LEU A 587 21.26 -6.95 9.58
CA LEU A 587 20.92 -7.84 8.47
C LEU A 587 19.95 -7.15 7.49
N PHE A 588 19.04 -6.32 7.99
CA PHE A 588 18.12 -5.56 7.14
C PHE A 588 18.85 -4.62 6.22
N MET A 589 19.89 -3.92 6.71
CA MET A 589 20.70 -3.07 5.85
C MET A 589 21.57 -3.87 4.89
N GLU A 590 22.05 -5.04 5.32
CA GLU A 590 22.87 -5.95 4.50
C GLU A 590 22.09 -6.53 3.31
N TYR A 591 20.81 -6.90 3.51
CA TYR A 591 20.01 -7.61 2.51
C TYR A 591 19.08 -6.73 1.66
N ILE A 592 19.21 -5.40 1.73
CA ILE A 592 18.51 -4.47 0.82
C ILE A 592 18.99 -4.68 -0.62
N CYS A 593 20.31 -4.75 -0.84
CA CYS A 593 20.90 -5.03 -2.15
C CYS A 593 20.69 -6.51 -2.52
N PHE A 594 20.73 -6.84 -3.81
CA PHE A 594 20.43 -8.17 -4.33
C PHE A 594 21.54 -9.20 -4.09
#